data_AF-A0A0T6UV91-F1
#
_entry.id   AF-A0A0T6UV91-F1
#
_cell.length_a   1.000
_cell.length_b   1.000
_cell.length_c   1.000
_cell.angle_alpha   90.00
_cell.angle_beta   90.00
_cell.angle_gamma   90.00
#
_symmetry.space_group_name_H-M   'P 1'
#
loop_
_entity.id
_entity.type
_entity.pdbx_description
1 polymer ?
#
loop_
_entity_poly.entity_id
_entity_poly.type
_entity_poly.pdbx_seq_one_letter_code
_entity_poly.pdbx_strand_id
1 'polypeptide(L)'
;MNVNQGFDSVKFAITVDKDPGYSSSVYWSNQFTLVGTASGAYAGLQSNGGSARTFLFSAWDTTEARPGSANSYCVTFSGEGEGRSCRLHLDWQEGHTYQFTLAYSEDSWLTATVTDLSSNTSFVLGSIKTSARRISANGMVNWAEYFEWNSPKATCRSQPYSKATFAVPQGTQGNNTITASISSVSNSTTCSDISRVTQISAGSVQENALGQSVRGAITNAGACLDIKSGLAEGNAVITYSCNNGKNQGWVRSGTDNKLVTADNLCLDGSSGIKVISCKNAQNNYSDWSVENGLIRNIGNNRCITAVGRGSDTTLEACVGSDNQKWQVVPL
;
A
#
# COMPACT_ATOMS: atom_id res chain seq x y z
N MET A 1 25.66 4.69 28.53
CA MET A 1 25.43 5.95 27.78
C MET A 1 24.06 6.48 28.13
N ASN A 2 23.90 7.80 28.19
CA ASN A 2 22.60 8.41 28.45
C ASN A 2 21.86 8.61 27.12
N VAL A 3 21.12 7.58 26.68
CA VAL A 3 20.28 7.63 25.47
C VAL A 3 19.24 8.75 25.49
N ASN A 4 18.96 9.32 26.67
CA ASN A 4 18.09 10.50 26.79
C ASN A 4 18.69 11.76 26.16
N GLN A 5 19.98 11.75 25.78
CA GLN A 5 20.57 12.85 25.00
C GLN A 5 20.22 12.78 23.50
N GLY A 6 19.65 11.67 23.00
CA GLY A 6 19.28 11.48 21.60
C GLY A 6 20.44 11.12 20.66
N PHE A 7 20.09 10.84 19.41
CA PHE A 7 20.98 10.41 18.34
C PHE A 7 21.27 11.53 17.34
N ASP A 8 22.48 11.52 16.78
CA ASP A 8 22.90 12.39 15.69
C ASP A 8 22.37 11.87 14.34
N SER A 9 22.21 10.54 14.23
CA SER A 9 21.51 9.91 13.10
C SER A 9 20.76 8.65 13.51
N VAL A 10 19.72 8.30 12.74
CA VAL A 10 18.98 7.04 12.86
C VAL A 10 18.79 6.43 11.47
N LYS A 11 18.99 5.11 11.39
CA LYS A 11 18.68 4.31 10.21
C LYS A 11 17.40 3.50 10.45
N PHE A 12 16.47 3.59 9.52
CA PHE A 12 15.32 2.68 9.40
C PHE A 12 15.45 1.90 8.09
N ALA A 13 14.95 0.67 8.03
CA ALA A 13 14.87 -0.06 6.76
C ALA A 13 13.49 -0.71 6.58
N ILE A 14 12.96 -0.60 5.37
CA ILE A 14 11.68 -1.18 4.96
C ILE A 14 11.92 -2.08 3.74
N THR A 15 11.38 -3.28 3.77
CA THR A 15 11.21 -4.13 2.58
C THR A 15 9.72 -4.30 2.34
N VAL A 16 9.21 -3.93 1.16
CA VAL A 16 7.86 -4.30 0.75
C VAL A 16 7.93 -5.69 0.15
N ASP A 17 7.67 -6.72 0.96
CA ASP A 17 7.72 -8.12 0.55
C ASP A 17 6.58 -8.46 -0.43
N LYS A 18 5.45 -7.77 -0.33
CA LYS A 18 4.33 -7.89 -1.26
C LYS A 18 3.70 -6.53 -1.55
N ASP A 19 3.81 -6.11 -2.81
CA ASP A 19 3.15 -4.95 -3.37
C ASP A 19 1.63 -5.22 -3.49
N PRO A 20 0.76 -4.40 -2.88
CA PRO A 20 -0.68 -4.52 -2.97
C PRO A 20 -1.27 -4.29 -4.36
N GLY A 21 -0.46 -3.98 -5.36
CA GLY A 21 -0.87 -3.73 -6.73
C GLY A 21 -0.81 -2.26 -7.12
N TYR A 22 -0.83 -2.01 -8.43
CA TYR A 22 -0.57 -0.68 -9.01
C TYR A 22 -1.57 0.39 -8.53
N SER A 23 -2.86 0.04 -8.53
CA SER A 23 -3.94 0.96 -8.19
C SER A 23 -4.29 0.98 -6.70
N SER A 24 -3.35 0.57 -5.84
CA SER A 24 -3.54 0.46 -4.39
C SER A 24 -2.84 1.60 -3.65
N SER A 25 -3.42 2.03 -2.54
CA SER A 25 -2.94 3.19 -1.75
C SER A 25 -2.54 2.77 -0.35
N VAL A 26 -1.23 2.54 -0.14
CA VAL A 26 -0.65 2.08 1.12
C VAL A 26 0.60 2.89 1.42
N TYR A 27 0.78 3.29 2.68
CA TYR A 27 1.97 3.95 3.18
C TYR A 27 2.64 3.08 4.24
N TRP A 28 3.92 2.75 4.05
CA TRP A 28 4.76 2.10 5.06
C TRP A 28 5.70 3.13 5.65
N SER A 29 5.57 3.37 6.96
CA SER A 29 6.15 4.53 7.64
C SER A 29 6.99 4.11 8.84
N ASN A 30 8.08 4.84 9.07
CA ASN A 30 8.77 4.90 10.35
C ASN A 30 8.59 6.30 10.93
N GLN A 31 7.97 6.37 12.10
CA GLN A 31 7.71 7.59 12.85
C GLN A 31 8.61 7.64 14.09
N PHE A 32 9.09 8.83 14.43
CA PHE A 32 9.97 9.06 15.57
C PHE A 32 9.78 10.47 16.13
N THR A 33 10.25 10.66 17.36
CA THR A 33 10.21 11.97 18.05
C THR A 33 11.56 12.66 18.00
N LEU A 34 11.58 13.98 18.16
CA LEU A 34 12.82 14.76 18.25
C LEU A 34 13.04 15.20 19.69
N VAL A 35 14.31 15.32 20.10
CA VAL A 35 14.64 15.68 21.49
C VAL A 35 14.17 17.10 21.79
N GLY A 36 13.41 17.25 22.88
CA GLY A 36 12.95 18.54 23.37
C GLY A 36 11.74 19.11 22.60
N THR A 37 11.07 18.31 21.78
CA THR A 37 9.87 18.72 21.04
C THR A 37 8.68 17.79 21.34
N ALA A 38 7.47 18.33 21.27
CA ALA A 38 6.25 17.51 21.18
C ALA A 38 6.03 16.97 19.76
N SER A 39 6.64 17.63 18.77
CA SER A 39 6.59 17.32 17.33
C SER A 39 7.44 16.10 17.00
N GLY A 40 6.99 15.32 16.02
CA GLY A 40 7.72 14.18 15.47
C GLY A 40 8.19 14.39 14.03
N ALA A 41 8.68 13.32 13.45
CA ALA A 41 8.92 13.19 12.03
C ALA A 41 8.63 11.76 11.59
N TYR A 42 8.46 11.57 10.28
CA TYR A 42 8.27 10.25 9.70
C TYR A 42 8.94 10.15 8.33
N ALA A 43 9.41 8.94 8.00
CA ALA A 43 9.99 8.63 6.70
C ALA A 43 9.56 7.24 6.24
N GLY A 44 9.31 7.11 4.94
CA GLY A 44 8.80 5.86 4.38
C GLY A 44 8.54 5.94 2.88
N LEU A 45 7.75 4.98 2.40
CA LEU A 45 7.43 4.83 0.98
C LEU A 45 5.96 4.44 0.77
N GLN A 46 5.39 4.86 -0.35
CA GLN A 46 3.96 4.71 -0.66
C GLN A 46 3.71 3.96 -1.97
N SER A 47 2.65 3.15 -1.99
CA SER A 47 1.90 2.89 -3.21
C SER A 47 0.87 4.00 -3.42
N ASN A 48 0.76 4.55 -4.64
CA ASN A 48 0.01 5.78 -4.90
C ASN A 48 -1.20 5.61 -5.81
N GLY A 49 -1.93 4.49 -5.69
CA GLY A 49 -3.26 4.38 -6.29
C GLY A 49 -3.29 4.57 -7.81
N GLY A 50 -2.24 4.12 -8.52
CA GLY A 50 -2.09 4.26 -9.96
C GLY A 50 -1.22 5.42 -10.42
N SER A 51 -0.53 6.10 -9.50
CA SER A 51 0.57 7.02 -9.81
C SER A 51 1.92 6.38 -9.48
N ALA A 52 3.00 6.98 -9.98
CA ALA A 52 4.36 6.59 -9.63
C ALA A 52 4.48 6.49 -8.09
N ARG A 53 5.15 5.44 -7.60
CA ARG A 53 5.38 5.25 -6.17
C ARG A 53 6.18 6.42 -5.60
N THR A 54 6.09 6.64 -4.29
CA THR A 54 6.71 7.82 -3.64
C THR A 54 7.56 7.41 -2.46
N PHE A 55 8.74 7.99 -2.34
CA PHE A 55 9.48 8.11 -1.09
C PHE A 55 9.14 9.44 -0.44
N LEU A 56 8.94 9.47 0.88
CA LEU A 56 8.66 10.70 1.60
C LEU A 56 9.33 10.76 2.96
N PHE A 57 9.66 11.98 3.37
CA PHE A 57 10.17 12.35 4.69
C PHE A 57 9.48 13.65 5.11
N SER A 58 8.83 13.64 6.26
CA SER A 58 8.06 14.77 6.77
C SER A 58 8.39 15.05 8.23
N ALA A 59 8.29 16.32 8.64
CA ALA A 59 8.39 16.73 10.04
C ALA A 59 7.37 17.83 10.36
N TRP A 60 6.70 17.70 11.50
CA TRP A 60 5.75 18.68 12.02
C TRP A 60 6.47 19.88 12.66
N ASP A 61 5.77 21.01 12.75
CA ASP A 61 6.22 22.27 13.35
C ASP A 61 7.51 22.82 12.71
N THR A 62 7.56 22.76 11.37
CA THR A 62 8.71 23.20 10.58
C THR A 62 8.30 24.21 9.50
N THR A 63 9.16 25.19 9.26
CA THR A 63 8.91 26.28 8.29
C THR A 63 9.87 26.28 7.13
N GLU A 64 10.97 25.52 7.17
CA GLU A 64 11.98 25.50 6.12
C GLU A 64 12.27 24.05 5.69
N ALA A 65 12.33 23.83 4.38
CA ALA A 65 12.74 22.56 3.79
C ALA A 65 13.45 22.81 2.45
N ARG A 66 14.35 21.90 2.08
CA ARG A 66 15.05 21.94 0.80
C ARG A 66 15.03 20.57 0.13
N PRO A 67 14.76 20.50 -1.18
CA PRO A 67 14.90 19.26 -1.93
C PRO A 67 16.36 18.79 -1.90
N GLY A 68 16.55 17.49 -2.04
CA GLY A 68 17.86 16.84 -2.11
C GLY A 68 18.30 16.63 -3.57
N SER A 69 18.31 15.37 -4.00
CA SER A 69 18.67 14.95 -5.35
C SER A 69 17.68 15.44 -6.41
N ALA A 70 18.07 15.35 -7.68
CA ALA A 70 17.23 15.73 -8.81
C ALA A 70 15.84 15.07 -8.73
N ASN A 71 14.81 15.81 -9.13
CA ASN A 71 13.39 15.44 -9.09
C ASN A 71 12.78 15.27 -7.69
N SER A 72 13.57 15.41 -6.62
CA SER A 72 12.98 15.57 -5.29
C SER A 72 12.40 16.99 -5.14
N TYR A 73 11.35 17.11 -4.35
CA TYR A 73 10.66 18.36 -4.09
C TYR A 73 10.17 18.39 -2.64
N CYS A 74 9.97 19.58 -2.08
CA CYS A 74 9.39 19.72 -0.75
C CYS A 74 8.12 20.58 -0.79
N VAL A 75 7.12 20.18 -0.01
CA VAL A 75 5.82 20.84 0.10
C VAL A 75 5.51 21.17 1.56
N THR A 76 4.61 22.14 1.77
CA THR A 76 3.95 22.31 3.07
C THR A 76 2.81 21.31 3.17
N PHE A 77 2.59 20.74 4.35
CA PHE A 77 1.37 20.01 4.67
C PHE A 77 0.62 20.66 5.83
N SER A 78 -0.70 20.48 5.86
CA SER A 78 -1.62 20.94 6.90
C SER A 78 -2.74 19.90 7.10
N GLY A 79 -3.63 20.10 8.09
CA GLY A 79 -4.81 19.27 8.35
C GLY A 79 -4.69 18.37 9.60
N GLU A 80 -3.50 17.85 9.88
CA GLU A 80 -3.17 17.04 11.06
C GLU A 80 -1.96 17.65 11.80
N GLY A 81 -1.99 18.97 11.95
CA GLY A 81 -0.82 19.79 12.25
C GLY A 81 -0.17 20.35 10.98
N GLU A 82 0.85 21.18 11.14
CA GLU A 82 1.55 21.86 10.03
C GLU A 82 3.02 21.43 9.97
N GLY A 83 3.59 21.41 8.77
CA GLY A 83 5.01 21.09 8.61
C GLY A 83 5.46 21.03 7.16
N ARG A 84 6.61 20.40 6.95
CA ARG A 84 7.23 20.21 5.63
C ARG A 84 7.36 18.74 5.29
N SER A 85 7.21 18.41 4.01
CA SER A 85 7.36 17.06 3.47
C SER A 85 8.22 17.11 2.22
N CYS A 86 9.35 16.41 2.22
CA CYS A 86 10.18 16.21 1.03
C CYS A 86 9.89 14.84 0.42
N ARG A 87 9.74 14.82 -0.90
CA ARG A 87 9.19 13.69 -1.66
C ARG A 87 9.97 13.45 -2.94
N LEU A 88 9.96 12.21 -3.40
CA LEU A 88 10.47 11.81 -4.71
C LEU A 88 9.53 10.75 -5.29
N HIS A 89 9.00 11.02 -6.47
CA HIS A 89 8.27 10.02 -7.25
C HIS A 89 9.28 9.12 -7.95
N LEU A 90 9.35 7.87 -7.50
CA LEU A 90 10.23 6.84 -8.01
C LEU A 90 9.60 5.48 -7.69
N ASP A 91 9.41 4.66 -8.72
CA ASP A 91 8.85 3.31 -8.57
C ASP A 91 9.84 2.40 -7.83
N TRP A 92 9.61 2.25 -6.52
CA TRP A 92 10.29 1.23 -5.73
C TRP A 92 9.88 -0.17 -6.20
N GLN A 93 10.73 -1.15 -5.92
CA GLN A 93 10.59 -2.53 -6.38
C GLN A 93 10.18 -3.45 -5.23
N GLU A 94 9.19 -4.32 -5.45
CA GLU A 94 8.82 -5.38 -4.51
C GLU A 94 10.06 -6.22 -4.17
N GLY A 95 10.26 -6.54 -2.89
CA GLY A 95 11.39 -7.32 -2.39
C GLY A 95 12.70 -6.54 -2.20
N HIS A 96 12.80 -5.28 -2.65
CA HIS A 96 13.96 -4.45 -2.36
C HIS A 96 13.91 -3.90 -0.93
N THR A 97 15.07 -3.79 -0.29
CA THR A 97 15.19 -3.17 1.05
C THR A 97 15.68 -1.74 0.91
N TYR A 98 14.86 -0.78 1.35
CA TYR A 98 15.17 0.64 1.34
C TYR A 98 15.54 1.11 2.75
N GLN A 99 16.78 1.55 2.93
CA GLN A 99 17.26 2.17 4.17
C GLN A 99 17.11 3.68 4.11
N PHE A 100 16.39 4.25 5.08
CA PHE A 100 16.29 5.67 5.33
C PHE A 100 17.31 6.05 6.40
N THR A 101 18.31 6.85 6.04
CA THR A 101 19.27 7.44 6.97
C THR A 101 18.85 8.87 7.25
N LEU A 102 18.45 9.13 8.49
CA LEU A 102 18.03 10.43 8.99
C LEU A 102 19.19 10.98 9.81
N ALA A 103 19.83 12.05 9.36
CA ALA A 103 21.01 12.60 10.03
C ALA A 103 20.91 14.11 10.20
N TYR A 104 21.26 14.59 11.40
CA TYR A 104 21.44 16.01 11.65
C TYR A 104 22.76 16.50 11.08
N SER A 105 22.72 17.65 10.40
CA SER A 105 23.92 18.45 10.14
C SER A 105 23.99 19.63 11.11
N GLU A 106 25.06 20.42 10.96
CA GLU A 106 25.12 21.76 11.55
C GLU A 106 23.86 22.56 11.15
N ASP A 107 23.41 23.45 12.05
CA ASP A 107 22.21 24.28 11.92
C ASP A 107 20.84 23.59 11.99
N SER A 108 20.74 22.45 12.70
CA SER A 108 19.45 21.78 12.98
C SER A 108 18.70 21.28 11.73
N TRP A 109 19.42 21.04 10.63
CA TRP A 109 18.86 20.41 9.44
C TRP A 109 18.86 18.89 9.59
N LEU A 110 17.68 18.29 9.59
CA LEU A 110 17.51 16.85 9.54
C LEU A 110 17.38 16.42 8.07
N THR A 111 18.34 15.64 7.59
CA THR A 111 18.41 15.20 6.20
C THR A 111 18.06 13.73 6.07
N ALA A 112 17.19 13.41 5.12
CA ALA A 112 16.83 12.04 4.76
C ALA A 112 17.58 11.60 3.50
N THR A 113 18.39 10.55 3.62
CA THR A 113 19.02 9.85 2.50
C THR A 113 18.42 8.46 2.39
N VAL A 114 17.98 8.08 1.20
CA VAL A 114 17.45 6.74 0.93
C VAL A 114 18.51 5.95 0.18
N THR A 115 18.77 4.73 0.64
CA THR A 115 19.65 3.76 -0.04
C THR A 115 18.84 2.51 -0.32
N ASP A 116 18.74 2.13 -1.59
CA ASP A 116 18.30 0.79 -1.98
C ASP A 116 19.47 -0.17 -1.74
N LEU A 117 19.36 -0.97 -0.68
CA LEU A 117 20.41 -1.91 -0.30
C LEU A 117 20.53 -3.08 -1.29
N SER A 118 19.47 -3.37 -2.05
CA SER A 118 19.44 -4.46 -3.01
C SER A 118 20.17 -4.09 -4.31
N SER A 119 20.10 -2.83 -4.73
CA SER A 119 20.81 -2.33 -5.92
C SER A 119 22.05 -1.49 -5.62
N ASN A 120 22.31 -1.18 -4.35
CA ASN A 120 23.37 -0.28 -3.88
C ASN A 120 23.32 1.11 -4.53
N THR A 121 22.11 1.63 -4.74
CA THR A 121 21.87 2.98 -5.25
C THR A 121 21.34 3.89 -4.14
N SER A 122 21.58 5.19 -4.24
CA SER A 122 21.17 6.14 -3.21
C SER A 122 20.82 7.51 -3.77
N PHE A 123 19.90 8.19 -3.08
CA PHE A 123 19.54 9.57 -3.34
C PHE A 123 19.23 10.30 -2.02
N VAL A 124 19.46 11.61 -2.01
CA VAL A 124 19.03 12.48 -0.91
C VAL A 124 17.58 12.89 -1.20
N LEU A 125 16.67 12.58 -0.29
CA LEU A 125 15.26 12.91 -0.46
C LEU A 125 14.99 14.39 -0.15
N GLY A 126 15.68 14.93 0.85
CA GLY A 126 15.62 16.34 1.22
C GLY A 126 16.08 16.58 2.65
N SER A 127 16.14 17.85 3.04
CA SER A 127 16.40 18.27 4.42
C SER A 127 15.28 19.15 4.92
N ILE A 128 14.89 18.96 6.18
CA ILE A 128 13.91 19.79 6.88
C ILE A 128 14.58 20.40 8.11
N LYS A 129 14.38 21.71 8.31
CA LYS A 129 14.93 22.41 9.47
C LYS A 129 14.00 22.24 10.65
N THR A 130 14.54 21.76 11.77
CA THR A 130 13.77 21.51 12.99
C THR A 130 14.26 22.38 14.14
N SER A 131 13.45 22.57 15.18
CA SER A 131 13.89 23.21 16.43
C SER A 131 14.85 22.34 17.24
N ALA A 132 14.76 21.00 17.07
CA ALA A 132 15.66 20.03 17.67
C ALA A 132 16.98 19.88 16.89
N ARG A 133 17.96 19.26 17.53
CA ARG A 133 19.27 18.90 16.94
C ARG A 133 19.59 17.41 17.06
N ARG A 134 18.68 16.63 17.65
CA ARG A 134 18.86 15.20 17.88
C ARG A 134 17.54 14.46 17.80
N ILE A 135 17.63 13.22 17.35
CA ILE A 135 16.52 12.29 17.26
C ILE A 135 16.35 11.60 18.61
N SER A 136 15.14 11.53 19.13
CA SER A 136 14.87 10.84 20.40
C SER A 136 15.14 9.35 20.27
N ALA A 137 15.72 8.74 21.31
CA ALA A 137 15.85 7.29 21.40
C ALA A 137 14.54 6.58 21.77
N ASN A 138 13.50 7.34 22.12
CA ASN A 138 12.22 6.83 22.59
C ASN A 138 11.09 7.16 21.61
N GLY A 139 10.02 6.35 21.64
CA GLY A 139 8.81 6.61 20.87
C GLY A 139 8.96 6.44 19.36
N MET A 140 9.86 5.55 18.92
CA MET A 140 9.93 5.14 17.52
C MET A 140 8.87 4.07 17.25
N VAL A 141 8.07 4.25 16.20
CA VAL A 141 7.01 3.32 15.78
C VAL A 141 7.07 3.14 14.27
N ASN A 142 6.87 1.92 13.79
CA ASN A 142 6.57 1.65 12.39
C ASN A 142 5.11 1.23 12.22
N TRP A 143 4.52 1.64 11.10
CA TRP A 143 3.13 1.33 10.79
C TRP A 143 2.90 1.28 9.27
N ALA A 144 1.87 0.53 8.89
CA ALA A 144 1.32 0.53 7.54
C ALA A 144 -0.09 1.12 7.55
N GLU A 145 -0.37 2.04 6.64
CA GLU A 145 -1.68 2.69 6.51
C GLU A 145 -2.22 2.52 5.10
N TYR A 146 -3.46 2.07 4.97
CA TYR A 146 -4.18 2.11 3.70
C TYR A 146 -4.93 3.44 3.58
N PHE A 147 -4.38 4.44 2.91
CA PHE A 147 -5.03 5.75 2.85
C PHE A 147 -6.24 5.79 1.87
N GLU A 148 -6.67 4.64 1.35
CA GLU A 148 -8.02 4.47 0.77
C GLU A 148 -9.12 4.78 1.80
N TRP A 149 -8.84 4.66 3.12
CA TRP A 149 -9.76 4.98 4.21
C TRP A 149 -10.27 6.43 4.22
N ASN A 150 -9.63 7.34 3.49
CA ASN A 150 -10.15 8.69 3.24
C ASN A 150 -11.46 8.67 2.43
N SER A 151 -11.83 7.53 1.83
CA SER A 151 -13.12 7.31 1.20
C SER A 151 -14.08 6.59 2.16
N PRO A 152 -15.34 7.07 2.32
CA PRO A 152 -16.36 6.38 3.11
C PRO A 152 -16.80 5.04 2.50
N LYS A 153 -16.33 4.72 1.29
CA LYS A 153 -16.59 3.44 0.62
C LYS A 153 -15.56 2.37 0.95
N ALA A 154 -14.41 2.72 1.52
CA ALA A 154 -13.36 1.74 1.83
C ALA A 154 -13.85 0.75 2.90
N THR A 155 -13.56 -0.53 2.70
CA THR A 155 -13.85 -1.60 3.67
C THR A 155 -12.66 -2.55 3.76
N CYS A 156 -12.62 -3.35 4.82
CA CYS A 156 -11.57 -4.37 4.99
C CYS A 156 -11.50 -5.30 3.77
N ARG A 157 -12.65 -5.66 3.19
CA ARG A 157 -12.80 -6.55 2.03
C ARG A 157 -12.44 -5.92 0.70
N SER A 158 -12.31 -4.59 0.63
CA SER A 158 -11.86 -3.92 -0.58
C SER A 158 -10.35 -3.69 -0.58
N GLN A 159 -9.66 -3.93 0.56
CA GLN A 159 -8.23 -3.72 0.70
C GLN A 159 -7.44 -4.91 0.14
N PRO A 160 -6.46 -4.68 -0.75
CA PRO A 160 -5.62 -5.74 -1.27
C PRO A 160 -4.57 -6.22 -0.25
N TYR A 161 -4.15 -7.48 -0.34
CA TYR A 161 -3.08 -8.01 0.50
C TYR A 161 -1.78 -7.23 0.32
N SER A 162 -1.12 -6.92 1.42
CA SER A 162 0.25 -6.40 1.43
C SER A 162 1.06 -7.00 2.56
N LYS A 163 2.37 -7.01 2.35
CA LYS A 163 3.35 -7.48 3.33
C LYS A 163 4.56 -6.59 3.31
N ALA A 164 5.01 -6.18 4.49
CA ALA A 164 6.27 -5.45 4.63
C ALA A 164 7.04 -5.90 5.86
N THR A 165 8.35 -5.91 5.73
CA THR A 165 9.30 -6.16 6.81
C THR A 165 9.98 -4.85 7.19
N PHE A 166 9.91 -4.50 8.47
CA PHE A 166 10.59 -3.35 9.05
C PHE A 166 11.75 -3.83 9.90
N ALA A 167 12.97 -3.38 9.60
CA ALA A 167 14.11 -3.67 10.46
C ALA A 167 14.06 -2.85 11.76
N VAL A 168 14.64 -3.38 12.83
CA VAL A 168 14.88 -2.56 14.04
C VAL A 168 15.79 -1.37 13.71
N PRO A 169 15.46 -0.15 14.16
CA PRO A 169 16.27 1.01 13.87
C PRO A 169 17.63 0.96 14.54
N GLN A 170 18.60 1.64 13.94
CA GLN A 170 19.94 1.82 14.48
C GLN A 170 20.24 3.30 14.66
N GLY A 171 20.42 3.74 15.91
CA GLY A 171 20.79 5.10 16.25
C GLY A 171 22.29 5.25 16.41
N THR A 172 22.85 6.39 16.02
CA THR A 172 24.26 6.73 16.23
C THR A 172 24.39 7.98 17.10
N GLN A 173 25.24 7.92 18.11
CA GLN A 173 25.62 9.03 18.99
C GLN A 173 27.14 9.11 19.05
N GLY A 174 27.73 10.14 18.43
CA GLY A 174 29.17 10.20 18.16
C GLY A 174 29.64 8.97 17.38
N ASN A 175 30.61 8.22 17.94
CA ASN A 175 31.14 7.00 17.32
C ASN A 175 30.41 5.72 17.71
N ASN A 176 29.35 5.81 18.52
CA ASN A 176 28.64 4.65 19.03
C ASN A 176 27.35 4.39 18.26
N THR A 177 27.16 3.16 17.82
CA THR A 177 25.90 2.69 17.23
C THR A 177 25.13 1.85 18.25
N ILE A 178 23.82 2.13 18.36
CA ILE A 178 22.89 1.43 19.24
C ILE A 178 21.77 0.85 18.38
N THR A 179 21.58 -0.47 18.47
CA THR A 179 20.46 -1.17 17.83
C THR A 179 19.27 -1.18 18.77
N ALA A 180 18.09 -0.83 18.27
CA ALA A 180 16.86 -0.86 19.04
C ALA A 180 16.37 -2.29 19.27
N SER A 181 15.47 -2.43 20.25
CA SER A 181 14.67 -3.62 20.49
C SER A 181 13.19 -3.27 20.40
N ILE A 182 12.36 -4.19 19.92
CA ILE A 182 10.91 -4.01 19.87
C ILE A 182 10.35 -4.20 21.29
N SER A 183 9.74 -3.15 21.82
CA SER A 183 9.09 -3.18 23.15
C SER A 183 7.67 -3.78 23.10
N SER A 184 6.96 -3.59 21.99
CA SER A 184 5.60 -4.08 21.80
C SER A 184 5.22 -4.09 20.32
N VAL A 185 4.25 -4.92 19.98
CA VAL A 185 3.54 -4.90 18.69
C VAL A 185 2.04 -4.89 18.94
N SER A 186 1.27 -4.31 18.03
CA SER A 186 -0.18 -4.33 18.08
C SER A 186 -0.76 -4.32 16.67
N ASN A 187 -1.96 -4.88 16.54
CA ASN A 187 -2.77 -4.76 15.33
C ASN A 187 -3.71 -3.55 15.46
N SER A 188 -4.17 -3.04 14.32
CA SER A 188 -5.34 -2.14 14.29
C SER A 188 -6.56 -2.85 14.88
N THR A 189 -7.43 -2.09 15.56
CA THR A 189 -8.75 -2.60 15.99
C THR A 189 -9.68 -2.85 14.80
N THR A 190 -9.48 -2.10 13.71
CA THR A 190 -10.21 -2.23 12.45
C THR A 190 -9.53 -3.27 11.57
N CYS A 191 -10.31 -4.19 10.98
CA CYS A 191 -9.81 -5.33 10.19
C CYS A 191 -8.86 -6.27 10.97
N SER A 192 -9.05 -6.37 12.29
CA SER A 192 -8.17 -7.14 13.19
C SER A 192 -8.11 -8.64 12.86
N ASP A 193 -9.14 -9.16 12.21
CA ASP A 193 -9.25 -10.54 11.73
C ASP A 193 -8.38 -10.83 10.50
N ILE A 194 -7.98 -9.80 9.75
CA ILE A 194 -7.18 -9.91 8.53
C ILE A 194 -5.88 -9.08 8.58
N SER A 195 -5.46 -8.67 9.77
CA SER A 195 -4.18 -7.98 10.01
C SER A 195 -3.33 -8.75 11.01
N ARG A 196 -2.03 -8.80 10.77
CA ARG A 196 -1.06 -9.48 11.63
C ARG A 196 0.27 -8.74 11.67
N VAL A 197 0.74 -8.42 12.87
CA VAL A 197 2.11 -8.00 13.12
C VAL A 197 2.86 -9.12 13.84
N THR A 198 3.92 -9.62 13.21
CA THR A 198 4.79 -10.65 13.78
C THR A 198 6.14 -10.04 14.12
N GLN A 199 6.55 -10.12 15.39
CA GLN A 199 7.91 -9.76 15.79
C GLN A 199 8.89 -10.85 15.34
N ILE A 200 9.99 -10.44 14.73
CA ILE A 200 11.12 -11.29 14.33
C ILE A 200 12.40 -10.76 14.98
N SER A 201 13.49 -11.54 14.96
CA SER A 201 14.75 -11.15 15.61
C SER A 201 15.32 -9.83 15.08
N ALA A 202 15.17 -9.57 13.78
CA ALA A 202 15.71 -8.40 13.10
C ALA A 202 14.72 -7.23 12.99
N GLY A 203 13.50 -7.35 13.51
CA GLY A 203 12.45 -6.39 13.19
C GLY A 203 11.01 -6.90 13.37
N SER A 204 10.09 -6.40 12.56
CA SER A 204 8.70 -6.84 12.50
C SER A 204 8.27 -7.12 11.06
N VAL A 205 7.35 -8.06 10.89
CA VAL A 205 6.64 -8.31 9.64
C VAL A 205 5.20 -7.86 9.84
N GLN A 206 4.72 -6.98 8.98
CA GLN A 206 3.34 -6.51 8.96
C GLN A 206 2.64 -7.08 7.73
N GLU A 207 1.57 -7.82 7.95
CA GLU A 207 0.69 -8.38 6.93
C GLU A 207 -0.72 -7.80 7.10
N ASN A 208 -1.27 -7.25 6.03
CA ASN A 208 -2.60 -6.66 6.02
C ASN A 208 -3.44 -7.27 4.91
N ALA A 209 -4.75 -7.32 5.12
CA ALA A 209 -5.70 -7.94 4.19
C ALA A 209 -5.38 -9.43 3.92
N LEU A 210 -5.02 -10.17 4.97
CA LEU A 210 -4.78 -11.62 4.92
C LEU A 210 -5.96 -12.35 4.27
N GLY A 211 -5.63 -13.27 3.35
CA GLY A 211 -6.62 -14.04 2.60
C GLY A 211 -7.25 -13.29 1.41
N GLN A 212 -6.81 -12.06 1.12
CA GLN A 212 -7.18 -11.35 -0.10
C GLN A 212 -6.05 -11.43 -1.12
N SER A 213 -6.37 -11.30 -2.41
CA SER A 213 -5.34 -11.11 -3.44
C SER A 213 -4.76 -9.70 -3.37
N VAL A 214 -3.65 -9.47 -4.10
CA VAL A 214 -3.29 -8.10 -4.49
C VAL A 214 -4.36 -7.52 -5.43
N ARG A 215 -4.42 -6.19 -5.57
CA ARG A 215 -5.34 -5.55 -6.51
C ARG A 215 -4.73 -5.61 -7.91
N GLY A 216 -5.44 -6.19 -8.87
CA GLY A 216 -4.91 -6.32 -10.21
C GLY A 216 -5.96 -6.56 -11.27
N ALA A 217 -5.51 -6.53 -12.52
CA ALA A 217 -6.34 -6.86 -13.66
C ALA A 217 -6.70 -8.35 -13.67
N ILE A 218 -7.91 -8.64 -14.12
CA ILE A 218 -8.33 -9.99 -14.53
C ILE A 218 -8.36 -9.97 -16.06
N THR A 219 -7.61 -10.85 -16.72
CA THR A 219 -7.38 -10.74 -18.18
C THR A 219 -7.80 -11.98 -18.96
N ASN A 220 -8.26 -11.77 -20.18
CA ASN A 220 -8.55 -12.83 -21.17
C ASN A 220 -8.04 -12.35 -22.53
N ALA A 221 -7.19 -13.13 -23.20
CA ALA A 221 -6.63 -12.81 -24.53
C ALA A 221 -6.11 -11.35 -24.67
N GLY A 222 -5.45 -10.83 -23.63
CA GLY A 222 -4.90 -9.47 -23.58
C GLY A 222 -5.92 -8.34 -23.39
N ALA A 223 -7.20 -8.66 -23.15
CA ALA A 223 -8.21 -7.72 -22.68
C ALA A 223 -8.42 -7.87 -21.17
N CYS A 224 -8.87 -6.81 -20.52
CA CYS A 224 -9.15 -6.75 -19.09
C CYS A 224 -10.66 -6.82 -18.82
N LEU A 225 -11.04 -7.49 -17.73
CA LEU A 225 -12.37 -7.41 -17.14
C LEU A 225 -12.57 -5.99 -16.60
N ASP A 226 -13.46 -5.24 -17.23
CA ASP A 226 -13.58 -3.79 -17.08
C ASP A 226 -15.02 -3.40 -16.75
N ILE A 227 -15.20 -2.51 -15.79
CA ILE A 227 -16.51 -1.95 -15.48
C ILE A 227 -16.77 -0.78 -16.42
N LYS A 228 -17.74 -0.98 -17.32
CA LYS A 228 -18.13 -0.03 -18.36
C LYS A 228 -18.48 1.31 -17.75
N SER A 229 -17.90 2.38 -18.30
CA SER A 229 -18.10 3.76 -17.83
C SER A 229 -17.61 4.06 -16.40
N GLY A 230 -16.79 3.18 -15.81
CA GLY A 230 -16.14 3.42 -14.52
C GLY A 230 -16.85 2.80 -13.32
N LEU A 231 -16.34 3.11 -12.11
CA LEU A 231 -16.81 2.55 -10.83
C LEU A 231 -18.16 3.14 -10.40
N ALA A 232 -19.26 2.57 -10.85
CA ALA A 232 -20.61 2.88 -10.36
C ALA A 232 -21.48 1.62 -10.26
N GLU A 233 -22.31 1.56 -9.22
CA GLU A 233 -23.27 0.47 -9.02
C GLU A 233 -24.25 0.37 -10.19
N GLY A 234 -24.52 -0.86 -10.64
CA GLY A 234 -25.35 -1.17 -11.80
C GLY A 234 -24.59 -1.20 -13.13
N ASN A 235 -23.37 -0.66 -13.21
CA ASN A 235 -22.60 -0.69 -14.45
C ASN A 235 -22.28 -2.13 -14.88
N ALA A 236 -22.46 -2.38 -16.17
CA ALA A 236 -22.14 -3.65 -16.80
C ALA A 236 -20.62 -3.90 -16.81
N VAL A 237 -20.24 -5.17 -16.82
CA VAL A 237 -18.84 -5.58 -16.95
C VAL A 237 -18.58 -6.09 -18.35
N ILE A 238 -17.58 -5.49 -19.00
CA ILE A 238 -17.18 -5.73 -20.38
C ILE A 238 -15.76 -6.32 -20.42
N THR A 239 -15.32 -6.72 -21.61
CA THR A 239 -13.87 -6.85 -21.86
C THR A 239 -13.36 -5.58 -22.52
N TYR A 240 -12.25 -5.01 -22.06
CA TYR A 240 -11.71 -3.77 -22.64
C TYR A 240 -10.19 -3.79 -22.74
N SER A 241 -9.61 -2.83 -23.46
CA SER A 241 -8.16 -2.65 -23.50
C SER A 241 -7.64 -2.37 -22.09
N CYS A 242 -6.62 -3.12 -21.66
CA CYS A 242 -6.00 -2.93 -20.36
C CYS A 242 -5.32 -1.55 -20.29
N ASN A 243 -5.64 -0.77 -19.27
CA ASN A 243 -5.15 0.60 -19.08
C ASN A 243 -4.79 0.92 -17.62
N ASN A 244 -4.78 -0.07 -16.74
CA ASN A 244 -4.52 0.07 -15.30
C ASN A 244 -5.49 1.03 -14.57
N GLY A 245 -6.64 1.33 -15.17
CA GLY A 245 -7.69 2.13 -14.56
C GLY A 245 -8.29 1.42 -13.34
N LYS A 246 -8.78 2.20 -12.38
CA LYS A 246 -9.39 1.67 -11.14
C LYS A 246 -10.58 0.74 -11.41
N ASN A 247 -11.29 0.95 -12.53
CA ASN A 247 -12.41 0.11 -12.99
C ASN A 247 -11.97 -1.25 -13.59
N GLN A 248 -10.66 -1.51 -13.67
CA GLN A 248 -10.05 -2.79 -14.05
C GLN A 248 -9.31 -3.45 -12.88
N GLY A 249 -9.28 -2.82 -11.70
CA GLY A 249 -8.56 -3.29 -10.52
C GLY A 249 -9.45 -4.09 -9.58
N TRP A 250 -9.24 -5.40 -9.53
CA TRP A 250 -10.01 -6.34 -8.73
C TRP A 250 -9.18 -6.95 -7.61
N VAL A 251 -9.82 -7.14 -6.46
CA VAL A 251 -9.35 -7.96 -5.34
C VAL A 251 -10.23 -9.19 -5.27
N ARG A 252 -9.62 -10.37 -5.24
CA ARG A 252 -10.29 -11.62 -4.89
C ARG A 252 -10.26 -11.76 -3.38
N SER A 253 -11.43 -11.78 -2.76
CA SER A 253 -11.56 -12.06 -1.34
C SER A 253 -11.65 -13.57 -1.12
N GLY A 254 -10.63 -14.14 -0.50
CA GLY A 254 -10.60 -15.54 -0.09
C GLY A 254 -11.46 -15.84 1.14
N THR A 255 -12.03 -14.83 1.79
CA THR A 255 -12.88 -15.02 2.98
C THR A 255 -14.36 -15.25 2.63
N ASP A 256 -14.80 -14.81 1.46
CA ASP A 256 -16.23 -14.85 1.05
C ASP A 256 -16.43 -15.05 -0.47
N ASN A 257 -15.39 -15.44 -1.21
CA ASN A 257 -15.43 -15.71 -2.65
C ASN A 257 -15.89 -14.52 -3.53
N LYS A 258 -15.68 -13.28 -3.08
CA LYS A 258 -16.08 -12.09 -3.86
C LYS A 258 -14.94 -11.57 -4.74
N LEU A 259 -15.31 -10.93 -5.85
CA LEU A 259 -14.43 -10.08 -6.65
C LEU A 259 -14.82 -8.63 -6.41
N VAL A 260 -13.91 -7.88 -5.79
CA VAL A 260 -14.19 -6.59 -5.14
C VAL A 260 -13.32 -5.49 -5.73
N THR A 261 -13.89 -4.31 -5.94
CA THR A 261 -13.20 -3.10 -6.41
C THR A 261 -12.77 -2.21 -5.25
N ALA A 262 -11.96 -1.18 -5.52
CA ALA A 262 -11.55 -0.21 -4.50
C ALA A 262 -12.73 0.54 -3.84
N ASP A 263 -13.83 0.74 -4.58
CA ASP A 263 -15.04 1.44 -4.14
C ASP A 263 -16.06 0.51 -3.45
N ASN A 264 -15.64 -0.67 -3.01
CA ASN A 264 -16.50 -1.66 -2.36
C ASN A 264 -17.71 -2.07 -3.21
N LEU A 265 -17.50 -2.13 -4.53
CA LEU A 265 -18.41 -2.77 -5.46
C LEU A 265 -17.96 -4.21 -5.72
N CYS A 266 -18.92 -5.12 -5.70
CA CYS A 266 -18.76 -6.56 -5.90
C CYS A 266 -19.31 -6.96 -7.27
N LEU A 267 -18.62 -7.87 -7.95
CA LEU A 267 -19.11 -8.49 -9.18
C LEU A 267 -20.36 -9.33 -8.88
N ASP A 268 -21.41 -9.16 -9.67
CA ASP A 268 -22.69 -9.83 -9.52
C ASP A 268 -23.20 -10.40 -10.85
N GLY A 269 -23.74 -11.62 -10.79
CA GLY A 269 -24.25 -12.38 -11.92
C GLY A 269 -25.75 -12.66 -11.88
N SER A 270 -26.52 -11.94 -11.04
CA SER A 270 -27.95 -12.23 -10.82
C SER A 270 -28.82 -11.86 -12.02
N SER A 271 -28.42 -10.84 -12.78
CA SER A 271 -29.12 -10.34 -13.97
C SER A 271 -28.11 -9.61 -14.85
N GLY A 272 -27.51 -10.36 -15.77
CA GLY A 272 -26.28 -9.97 -16.47
C GLY A 272 -25.06 -9.95 -15.53
N ILE A 273 -23.88 -9.66 -16.08
CA ILE A 273 -22.67 -9.42 -15.29
C ILE A 273 -22.52 -7.92 -15.08
N LYS A 274 -22.59 -7.50 -13.83
CA LYS A 274 -22.52 -6.09 -13.41
C LYS A 274 -21.81 -5.97 -12.08
N VAL A 275 -21.64 -4.74 -11.61
CA VAL A 275 -21.20 -4.49 -10.24
C VAL A 275 -22.32 -3.92 -9.38
N ILE A 276 -22.41 -4.38 -8.13
CA ILE A 276 -23.33 -3.85 -7.12
C ILE A 276 -22.57 -3.50 -5.85
N SER A 277 -23.18 -2.72 -4.95
CA SER A 277 -22.60 -2.50 -3.63
C SER A 277 -22.37 -3.83 -2.92
N CYS A 278 -21.18 -4.05 -2.36
CA CYS A 278 -20.90 -5.28 -1.62
C CYS A 278 -21.84 -5.46 -0.40
N LYS A 279 -22.49 -4.39 0.08
CA LYS A 279 -23.54 -4.48 1.11
C LYS A 279 -24.77 -5.24 0.59
N ASN A 280 -25.09 -5.10 -0.70
CA ASN A 280 -26.21 -5.76 -1.36
C ASN A 280 -25.83 -7.15 -1.92
N ALA A 281 -24.54 -7.44 -2.02
CA ALA A 281 -23.97 -8.68 -2.56
C ALA A 281 -24.00 -9.86 -1.56
N GLN A 282 -25.17 -10.14 -0.97
CA GLN A 282 -25.34 -11.15 0.09
C GLN A 282 -25.85 -12.51 -0.40
N ASN A 283 -25.98 -12.69 -1.72
CA ASN A 283 -26.44 -13.94 -2.32
C ASN A 283 -25.32 -14.64 -3.08
N ASN A 284 -25.55 -15.89 -3.45
CA ASN A 284 -24.60 -16.73 -4.18
C ASN A 284 -24.35 -16.27 -5.63
N TYR A 285 -25.14 -15.36 -6.19
CA TYR A 285 -24.88 -14.76 -7.51
C TYR A 285 -23.78 -13.70 -7.46
N SER A 286 -23.36 -13.24 -6.29
CA SER A 286 -22.18 -12.38 -6.14
C SER A 286 -20.93 -13.14 -5.68
N ASP A 287 -21.01 -14.46 -5.57
CA ASP A 287 -19.91 -15.32 -5.15
C ASP A 287 -19.33 -16.08 -6.36
N TRP A 288 -17.99 -16.14 -6.42
CA TRP A 288 -17.25 -16.59 -7.58
C TRP A 288 -16.15 -17.58 -7.18
N SER A 289 -16.20 -18.76 -7.79
CA SER A 289 -15.10 -19.72 -7.73
C SER A 289 -14.15 -19.49 -8.90
N VAL A 290 -12.85 -19.64 -8.65
CA VAL A 290 -11.81 -19.51 -9.68
C VAL A 290 -11.00 -20.80 -9.71
N GLU A 291 -11.09 -21.52 -10.81
CA GLU A 291 -10.44 -22.82 -10.99
C GLU A 291 -9.99 -23.01 -12.44
N ASN A 292 -8.71 -23.35 -12.66
CA ASN A 292 -8.15 -23.63 -14.00
C ASN A 292 -8.45 -22.52 -15.05
N GLY A 293 -8.39 -21.26 -14.60
CA GLY A 293 -8.70 -20.07 -15.38
C GLY A 293 -10.18 -19.78 -15.60
N LEU A 294 -11.10 -20.63 -15.11
CA LEU A 294 -12.53 -20.36 -15.16
C LEU A 294 -12.95 -19.51 -13.98
N ILE A 295 -13.73 -18.46 -14.22
CA ILE A 295 -14.43 -17.70 -13.17
C ILE A 295 -15.90 -18.12 -13.21
N ARG A 296 -16.31 -18.96 -12.26
CA ARG A 296 -17.65 -19.55 -12.20
C ARG A 296 -18.48 -18.89 -11.12
N ASN A 297 -19.66 -18.42 -11.51
CA ASN A 297 -20.68 -17.92 -10.60
C ASN A 297 -21.28 -19.08 -9.78
N ILE A 298 -21.27 -18.97 -8.47
CA ILE A 298 -21.75 -20.04 -7.58
C ILE A 298 -23.28 -20.17 -7.64
N GLY A 299 -24.01 -19.07 -7.86
CA GLY A 299 -25.47 -19.06 -7.85
C GLY A 299 -26.14 -19.78 -9.02
N ASN A 300 -25.49 -19.85 -10.18
CA ASN A 300 -26.04 -20.50 -11.38
C ASN A 300 -25.09 -21.49 -12.07
N ASN A 301 -23.89 -21.73 -11.54
CA ASN A 301 -22.88 -22.63 -12.11
C ASN A 301 -22.43 -22.28 -13.54
N ARG A 302 -22.57 -21.01 -13.96
CA ARG A 302 -22.12 -20.52 -15.27
C ARG A 302 -20.79 -19.79 -15.15
N CYS A 303 -20.03 -19.75 -16.23
CA CYS A 303 -18.72 -19.15 -16.31
C CYS A 303 -18.75 -17.81 -17.03
N ILE A 304 -17.97 -16.84 -16.54
CA ILE A 304 -17.75 -15.57 -17.23
C ILE A 304 -17.09 -15.88 -18.58
N THR A 305 -17.74 -15.39 -19.63
CA THR A 305 -17.35 -15.62 -21.03
C THR A 305 -17.15 -14.29 -21.71
N ALA A 306 -15.96 -14.09 -22.27
CA ALA A 306 -15.65 -12.95 -23.11
C ALA A 306 -16.35 -13.10 -24.47
N VAL A 307 -17.01 -12.03 -24.91
CA VAL A 307 -17.67 -11.97 -26.23
C VAL A 307 -16.78 -11.25 -27.23
N GLY A 308 -16.30 -10.07 -26.87
CA GLY A 308 -15.43 -9.23 -27.67
C GLY A 308 -15.10 -7.93 -26.94
N ARG A 309 -14.04 -7.24 -27.36
CA ARG A 309 -13.63 -5.97 -26.74
C ARG A 309 -14.72 -4.92 -26.90
N GLY A 310 -15.06 -4.25 -25.81
CA GLY A 310 -16.15 -3.28 -25.71
C GLY A 310 -17.53 -3.90 -25.46
N SER A 311 -17.67 -5.22 -25.60
CA SER A 311 -18.93 -5.93 -25.39
C SER A 311 -19.06 -6.42 -23.95
N ASP A 312 -20.31 -6.45 -23.48
CA ASP A 312 -20.68 -7.00 -22.18
C ASP A 312 -20.24 -8.47 -22.11
N THR A 313 -19.67 -8.85 -20.97
CA THR A 313 -19.37 -10.24 -20.67
C THR A 313 -20.65 -11.01 -20.40
N THR A 314 -20.68 -12.29 -20.75
CA THR A 314 -21.86 -13.15 -20.52
C THR A 314 -21.56 -14.27 -19.54
N LEU A 315 -22.62 -14.85 -18.98
CA LEU A 315 -22.54 -16.09 -18.22
C LEU A 315 -22.97 -17.23 -19.14
N GLU A 316 -22.04 -18.14 -19.45
CA GLU A 316 -22.30 -19.32 -20.28
C GLU A 316 -22.05 -20.63 -19.55
N ALA A 317 -22.48 -21.75 -20.14
CA ALA A 317 -22.07 -23.05 -19.65
C ALA A 317 -20.54 -23.13 -19.58
N CYS A 318 -20.01 -23.67 -18.48
CA CYS A 318 -18.57 -23.81 -18.27
C CYS A 318 -18.01 -24.92 -19.17
N VAL A 319 -17.54 -24.56 -20.37
CA VAL A 319 -17.01 -25.50 -21.36
C VAL A 319 -15.49 -25.43 -21.49
N GLY A 320 -14.84 -24.43 -20.90
CA GLY A 320 -13.38 -24.31 -20.91
C GLY A 320 -12.79 -23.75 -22.19
N SER A 321 -13.60 -23.09 -23.03
CA SER A 321 -13.15 -22.41 -24.24
C SER A 321 -12.18 -21.26 -23.93
N ASP A 322 -11.38 -20.85 -24.91
CA ASP A 322 -10.35 -19.82 -24.73
C ASP A 322 -10.92 -18.49 -24.21
N ASN A 323 -12.13 -18.12 -24.63
CA ASN A 323 -12.83 -16.93 -24.15
C ASN A 323 -13.42 -17.07 -22.73
N GLN A 324 -13.27 -18.23 -22.09
CA GLN A 324 -13.57 -18.47 -20.67
C GLN A 324 -12.29 -18.59 -19.81
N LYS A 325 -11.09 -18.52 -20.42
CA LYS A 325 -9.81 -18.66 -19.72
C LYS A 325 -9.27 -17.30 -19.26
N TRP A 326 -9.48 -16.99 -18.00
CA TRP A 326 -9.05 -15.77 -17.35
C TRP A 326 -7.75 -16.00 -16.58
N GLN A 327 -6.82 -15.06 -16.70
CA GLN A 327 -5.75 -14.89 -15.73
C GLN A 327 -6.30 -14.05 -14.59
N VAL A 328 -6.33 -14.64 -13.40
CA VAL A 328 -6.84 -14.01 -12.19
C VAL A 328 -5.69 -13.85 -11.21
N VAL A 329 -5.70 -12.74 -10.48
CA VAL A 329 -4.74 -12.51 -9.41
C VAL A 329 -4.84 -13.65 -8.37
N PRO A 330 -3.72 -14.29 -7.99
CA PRO A 330 -3.72 -15.35 -6.99
C PRO A 330 -4.08 -14.82 -5.60
N LEU A 331 -4.62 -15.71 -4.76
CA LEU A 331 -4.76 -15.49 -3.31
C LEU A 331 -3.41 -15.68 -2.62
#